data_AF-A0A8H4PP92-F1
#
_entry.id   AF-A0A8H4PP92-F1
#
_cell.length_a   1.000
_cell.length_b   1.000
_cell.length_c   1.000
_cell.angle_alpha   90.00
_cell.angle_beta   90.00
_cell.angle_gamma   90.00
#
_symmetry.space_group_name_H-M   'P 1'
#
loop_
_entity.id
_entity.type
_entity.pdbx_description
1 polymer ?
#
loop_
_entity_poly.entity_id
_entity_poly.type
_entity_poly.pdbx_seq_one_letter_code
_entity_poly.pdbx_strand_id
1 'polypeptide(L)'
;MGRTYEVTEVTSRDTPEKRLKVLAGIEAKAGRAGRRQVIVSTYQLLSMGVDGLQRYSLVRVGEPRTNKDTEQAENRLHRSGQEETVHVYRIYGAVGSLD
;
A
#
# COMPACT_ATOMS: atom_id res chain seq x y z
N MET A 1 4.87 11.04 23.69
CA MET A 1 5.84 11.22 22.58
C MET A 1 5.18 10.82 21.28
N GLY A 2 4.93 11.77 20.37
CA GLY A 2 4.33 11.48 19.07
C GLY A 2 5.29 10.63 18.23
N ARG A 3 4.81 9.51 17.70
CA ARG A 3 5.58 8.73 16.73
C ARG A 3 5.55 9.50 15.40
N THR A 4 6.70 9.90 14.89
CA THR A 4 6.79 10.57 13.58
C THR A 4 6.68 9.51 12.47
N TYR A 5 5.68 9.66 11.62
CA TYR A 5 5.47 8.82 10.45
C TYR A 5 5.93 9.57 9.20
N GLU A 6 6.60 8.87 8.30
CA GLU A 6 6.89 9.38 6.97
C GLU A 6 5.77 8.93 6.02
N VAL A 7 4.94 9.87 5.59
CA VAL A 7 3.81 9.60 4.70
C VAL A 7 4.22 9.86 3.26
N THR A 8 4.02 8.88 2.39
CA THR A 8 4.28 8.98 0.94
C THR A 8 2.99 8.67 0.20
N GLU A 9 2.54 9.60 -0.64
CA GLU A 9 1.37 9.42 -1.48
C GLU A 9 1.78 9.15 -2.93
N VAL A 10 1.20 8.11 -3.52
CA VAL A 10 1.39 7.77 -4.93
C VAL A 10 0.13 7.11 -5.48
N THR A 11 -0.40 7.60 -6.60
CA THR A 11 -1.71 7.19 -7.13
C THR A 11 -1.61 6.79 -8.60
N SER A 12 -2.68 6.20 -9.14
CA SER A 12 -2.79 5.89 -10.57
C SER A 12 -2.80 7.13 -11.47
N ARG A 13 -3.02 8.33 -10.92
CA ARG A 13 -3.03 9.61 -11.66
C ARG A 13 -1.63 10.22 -11.82
N ASP A 14 -0.66 9.73 -11.07
CA ASP A 14 0.71 10.22 -11.15
C ASP A 14 1.40 9.79 -12.44
N THR A 15 2.34 10.61 -12.92
CA THR A 15 3.11 10.27 -14.12
C THR A 15 3.92 8.98 -13.88
N PRO A 16 4.19 8.18 -14.92
CA PRO A 16 5.05 6.99 -14.80
C PRO A 16 6.37 7.28 -14.09
N GLU A 17 7.03 8.40 -14.38
CA GLU A 17 8.33 8.78 -13.80
C GLU A 17 8.21 9.05 -12.29
N LYS A 18 7.15 9.75 -11.87
CA LYS A 18 6.88 10.00 -10.45
C LYS A 18 6.63 8.69 -9.70
N ARG A 19 5.83 7.79 -10.29
CA ARG A 19 5.54 6.48 -9.71
C ARG A 19 6.81 5.66 -9.51
N LEU A 20 7.65 5.54 -10.55
CA LEU A 20 8.92 4.83 -10.48
C LEU A 20 9.85 5.42 -9.41
N LYS A 21 9.98 6.75 -9.36
CA LYS A 21 10.81 7.44 -8.37
C LYS A 21 10.36 7.16 -6.93
N VAL A 22 9.05 7.18 -6.70
CA VAL A 22 8.47 6.90 -5.37
C VAL A 22 8.70 5.45 -4.98
N LEU A 23 8.45 4.50 -5.89
CA LEU A 23 8.63 3.07 -5.62
C LEU A 23 10.09 2.72 -5.31
N ALA A 24 11.03 3.24 -6.10
CA ALA A 24 12.47 3.09 -5.81
C ALA A 24 12.85 3.71 -4.46
N GLY A 25 12.22 4.84 -4.09
CA GLY A 25 12.40 5.47 -2.79
C GLY A 25 11.86 4.65 -1.62
N ILE A 26 10.73 3.96 -1.80
CA ILE A 26 10.11 3.07 -0.80
C ILE A 26 11.03 1.86 -0.53
N GLU A 27 11.52 1.22 -1.60
CA GLU A 27 12.41 0.05 -1.50
C GLU A 27 13.71 0.40 -0.78
N ALA A 28 14.36 1.50 -1.16
CA ALA A 28 15.60 1.97 -0.54
C ALA A 28 15.45 2.31 0.97
N LYS A 29 14.23 2.64 1.41
CA LYS A 29 13.95 2.96 2.81
C LYS A 29 13.40 1.75 3.59
N ALA A 30 12.83 0.75 2.94
CA ALA A 30 12.32 -0.47 3.58
C ALA A 30 13.40 -1.28 4.31
N GLY A 31 14.68 -1.07 3.98
CA GLY A 31 15.83 -1.64 4.68
C GLY A 31 16.41 -0.78 5.82
N ARG A 32 15.94 0.45 6.03
CA ARG A 32 16.49 1.36 7.05
C ARG A 32 15.71 1.25 8.35
N ALA A 33 16.32 0.62 9.35
CA ALA A 33 15.75 0.52 10.70
C ALA A 33 15.44 1.91 11.29
N GLY A 34 14.22 2.10 11.81
CA GLY A 34 13.87 3.25 12.67
C GLY A 34 12.85 4.25 12.13
N ARG A 35 12.46 4.20 10.85
CA ARG A 35 11.39 5.07 10.30
C ARG A 35 10.15 4.28 9.90
N ARG A 36 9.02 4.57 10.57
CA ARG A 36 7.72 4.02 10.19
C ARG A 36 7.21 4.78 8.97
N GLN A 37 7.07 4.07 7.86
CA GLN A 37 6.56 4.61 6.61
C GLN A 37 5.08 4.25 6.44
N VAL A 38 4.31 5.20 5.92
CA VAL A 38 2.93 5.01 5.49
C VAL A 38 2.86 5.34 4.01
N ILE A 39 2.39 4.41 3.21
CA ILE A 39 2.22 4.58 1.77
C ILE A 39 0.71 4.68 1.51
N VAL A 40 0.27 5.81 0.98
CA VAL A 40 -1.12 6.03 0.58
C VAL A 40 -1.19 5.84 -0.93
N SER A 41 -2.02 4.90 -1.38
CA SER A 41 -2.13 4.54 -2.78
C SER A 41 -3.53 4.12 -3.17
N THR A 42 -3.79 4.13 -4.48
CA THR A 42 -5.04 3.66 -5.08
C THR A 42 -4.95 2.18 -5.46
N TYR A 43 -6.05 1.44 -5.34
CA TYR A 43 -6.13 0.04 -5.80
C TYR A 43 -5.63 -0.16 -7.23
N GLN A 44 -5.99 0.76 -8.15
CA GLN A 44 -5.55 0.75 -9.54
C GLN A 44 -4.02 0.81 -9.72
N LEU A 45 -3.30 1.46 -8.81
CA LEU A 45 -1.85 1.51 -8.90
C LEU A 45 -1.24 0.20 -8.40
N LEU A 46 -1.79 -0.36 -7.32
CA LEU A 46 -1.33 -1.63 -6.75
C LEU A 46 -1.61 -2.81 -7.70
N SER A 47 -2.62 -2.73 -8.56
CA SER A 47 -2.86 -3.74 -9.59
C SER A 47 -1.79 -3.76 -10.71
N MET A 48 -1.04 -2.67 -10.92
CA MET A 48 -0.14 -2.49 -12.08
C MET A 48 1.24 -3.17 -12.05
N GLY A 49 1.55 -4.00 -11.05
CA GLY A 49 2.86 -4.67 -11.04
C GLY A 49 3.78 -4.31 -9.90
N VAL A 50 3.35 -3.45 -8.97
CA VAL A 50 4.21 -2.93 -7.90
C VAL A 50 4.82 -4.08 -7.09
N ASP A 51 6.13 -4.01 -6.88
CA ASP A 51 6.91 -4.95 -6.09
C ASP A 51 7.61 -4.22 -4.94
N GLY A 52 8.12 -4.96 -3.95
CA GLY A 52 8.82 -4.38 -2.77
C GLY A 52 7.90 -4.00 -1.60
N LEU A 53 6.63 -4.42 -1.63
CA LEU A 53 5.64 -4.16 -0.58
C LEU A 53 5.51 -5.30 0.45
N GLN A 54 6.33 -6.36 0.34
CA GLN A 54 6.35 -7.56 1.19
C GLN A 54 6.72 -7.29 2.67
N ARG A 55 7.03 -6.05 3.03
CA ARG A 55 7.36 -5.66 4.42
C ARG A 55 6.29 -4.77 5.05
N TYR A 56 5.20 -4.53 4.33
CA TYR A 56 4.14 -3.62 4.75
C TYR A 56 2.88 -4.41 5.15
N SER A 57 2.09 -3.81 6.04
CA SER A 57 0.70 -4.19 6.24
C SER A 57 -0.19 -3.37 5.32
N LEU A 58 -1.32 -3.92 4.91
CA LEU A 58 -2.30 -3.24 4.07
C LEU A 58 -3.46 -2.72 4.92
N VAL A 59 -3.82 -1.45 4.72
CA VAL A 59 -5.07 -0.88 5.24
C VAL A 59 -5.93 -0.51 4.04
N ARG A 60 -7.07 -1.19 3.92
CA ARG A 60 -8.09 -0.95 2.90
C ARG A 60 -9.04 0.12 3.39
N VAL A 61 -9.14 1.20 2.61
CA VAL A 61 -10.08 2.30 2.83
C VAL A 61 -11.05 2.32 1.66
N GLY A 62 -12.31 2.00 1.94
CA GLY A 62 -13.36 1.84 0.91
C GLY A 62 -13.16 0.61 0.01
N GLU A 63 -14.05 0.46 -0.95
CA GLU A 63 -14.07 -0.63 -1.95
C GLU A 63 -13.80 -0.09 -3.37
N PRO A 64 -12.92 -0.70 -4.16
CA PRO A 64 -12.81 -0.40 -5.58
C PRO A 64 -14.05 -0.88 -6.33
N ARG A 65 -14.22 -0.41 -7.58
CA ARG A 65 -15.36 -0.80 -8.44
C ARG A 65 -15.41 -2.31 -8.73
N THR A 66 -14.31 -3.03 -8.57
CA THR A 66 -14.24 -4.47 -8.83
C THR A 66 -13.42 -5.19 -7.77
N ASN A 67 -13.84 -6.40 -7.39
CA ASN A 67 -13.09 -7.27 -6.47
C ASN A 67 -11.69 -7.64 -6.99
N LYS A 68 -11.50 -7.61 -8.32
CA LYS A 68 -10.21 -7.93 -8.96
C LYS A 68 -9.11 -6.95 -8.55
N ASP A 69 -9.44 -5.66 -8.43
CA ASP A 69 -8.46 -4.66 -8.01
C ASP A 69 -8.03 -4.86 -6.55
N THR A 70 -8.97 -5.28 -5.70
CA THR A 70 -8.70 -5.66 -4.30
C THR A 70 -7.78 -6.87 -4.22
N GLU A 71 -8.14 -7.96 -4.90
CA GLU A 71 -7.35 -9.20 -4.90
C GLU A 71 -5.93 -8.96 -5.42
N GLN A 72 -5.80 -8.17 -6.49
CA GLN A 72 -4.48 -7.83 -7.04
C GLN A 72 -3.66 -6.98 -6.09
N ALA A 73 -4.28 -6.04 -5.38
CA ALA A 73 -3.60 -5.24 -4.36
C ALA A 73 -3.11 -6.10 -3.20
N GLU A 74 -3.96 -6.96 -2.64
CA GLU A 74 -3.59 -7.90 -1.56
C GLU A 74 -2.46 -8.84 -1.99
N ASN A 75 -2.55 -9.40 -3.20
CA ASN A 75 -1.53 -10.27 -3.76
C ASN A 75 -0.16 -9.60 -3.92
N ARG A 76 -0.05 -8.26 -3.89
CA ARG A 76 1.26 -7.57 -3.87
C ARG A 76 1.98 -7.73 -2.55
N LEU A 77 1.23 -7.87 -1.46
CA LEU A 77 1.78 -8.08 -0.14
C LEU A 77 1.94 -9.56 0.18
N HIS A 78 1.40 -10.48 -0.62
CA HIS A 78 1.49 -11.93 -0.37
C HIS A 78 2.43 -12.66 -1.37
N ARG A 79 3.47 -11.98 -1.87
CA ARG A 79 4.41 -12.56 -2.84
C ARG A 79 5.46 -13.46 -2.17
N SER A 80 6.03 -14.36 -2.95
CA SER A 80 7.19 -15.19 -2.56
C SER A 80 8.35 -14.30 -2.08
N GLY A 81 8.94 -14.63 -0.93
CA GLY A 81 9.99 -13.82 -0.29
C GLY A 81 9.51 -12.98 0.90
N GLN A 82 8.26 -13.17 1.32
CA GLN A 82 7.71 -12.57 2.53
C GLN A 82 8.36 -13.16 3.79
N GLU A 83 9.09 -12.34 4.55
CA GLU A 83 9.68 -12.75 5.83
C GLU A 83 8.80 -12.36 7.03
N GLU A 84 7.90 -11.39 6.83
CA GLU A 84 7.09 -10.77 7.88
C GLU A 84 5.59 -11.10 7.72
N THR A 85 4.86 -11.15 8.84
CA THR A 85 3.41 -11.38 8.82
C THR A 85 2.69 -10.19 8.20
N VAL A 86 1.90 -10.42 7.15
CA VAL A 86 1.04 -9.40 6.56
C VAL A 86 -0.25 -9.31 7.35
N HIS A 87 -0.55 -8.11 7.82
CA HIS A 87 -1.89 -7.80 8.29
C HIS A 87 -2.65 -7.01 7.23
N VAL A 88 -3.86 -7.47 6.90
CA VAL A 88 -4.79 -6.75 6.04
C VAL A 88 -5.95 -6.27 6.90
N TYR A 89 -6.08 -4.95 7.04
CA TYR A 89 -7.16 -4.32 7.77
C TYR A 89 -8.15 -3.73 6.79
N ARG A 90 -9.45 -3.99 6.98
CA ARG A 90 -10.52 -3.36 6.20
C ARG A 90 -11.29 -2.39 7.07
N ILE A 91 -11.32 -1.12 6.64
CA ILE A 91 -12.09 -0.07 7.32
C ILE A 91 -13.43 0.03 6.59
N TYR A 92 -14.49 -0.31 7.31
CA TYR A 92 -15.87 -0.07 6.91
C TYR A 92 -16.39 1.18 7.61
N GLY A 93 -17.34 1.86 6.98
CA GLY A 93 -18.13 2.83 7.71
C GLY A 93 -19.01 2.18 8.76
N ALA A 94 -19.64 3.03 9.56
CA ALA A 94 -20.59 2.56 10.57
C ALA A 94 -21.76 1.82 9.92
N VAL A 95 -22.41 0.91 10.67
CA VAL A 95 -23.59 0.20 10.19
C VAL A 95 -24.63 1.21 9.68
N GLY A 96 -24.99 1.11 8.40
CA GLY A 96 -25.91 2.04 7.73
C GLY A 96 -25.24 3.15 6.90
N SER A 97 -23.91 3.17 6.78
CA SER A 97 -23.22 4.01 5.80
C SER A 97 -23.27 3.40 4.40
N LEU A 98 -23.08 4.25 3.38
CA LEU A 98 -23.10 3.90 1.96
C LEU A 98 -21.72 3.40 1.45
N ASP A 99 -20.78 3.16 2.38
CA ASP A 99 -19.36 2.94 2.11
C ASP A 99 -19.02 1.48 1.80
#